data_AF-A0A930J0G4-F1
#
_entry.id   AF-A0A930J0G4-F1
#
_cell.length_a   1.000
_cell.length_b   1.000
_cell.length_c   1.000
_cell.angle_alpha   90.00
_cell.angle_beta   90.00
_cell.angle_gamma   90.00
#
_symmetry.space_group_name_H-M   'P 1'
#
loop_
_entity.id
_entity.type
_entity.pdbx_description
1 polymer ?
#
loop_
_entity_poly.entity_id
_entity_poly.type
_entity_poly.pdbx_seq_one_letter_code
_entity_poly.pdbx_strand_id
1 'polypeptide(L)'
;RRDMIDFYHIPISQINNIKAGADWVTQDGDVIPNSRLTTPAAPARSYAYCSDTRYIKTLHNLVKNVSTLYHESTYAAQDADRARLYWHSTSEQAALVARDASVGKLLLGHYSARYGNEQQLLEEAKEIFPNSFLTQEGAIFDI
;
A
#
# COMPACT_ATOMS: atom_id res chain seq x y z
N ARG A 1 -19.81 17.84 1.63
CA ARG A 1 -19.43 18.67 2.79
C ARG A 1 -20.72 19.13 3.48
N ARG A 2 -20.93 18.86 4.79
CA ARG A 2 -22.24 19.05 5.44
C ARG A 2 -22.57 20.54 5.66
N ASP A 3 -21.59 21.31 6.09
CA ASP A 3 -21.57 22.77 6.09
C ASP A 3 -22.09 23.41 4.79
N MET A 4 -21.64 22.92 3.63
CA MET A 4 -22.08 23.46 2.32
C MET A 4 -23.51 23.04 1.96
N ILE A 5 -23.93 21.83 2.35
CA ILE A 5 -25.30 21.35 2.15
C ILE A 5 -26.28 22.23 2.92
N ASP A 6 -25.95 22.52 4.18
CA ASP A 6 -26.77 23.35 5.05
C ASP A 6 -26.79 24.81 4.57
N PHE A 7 -25.63 25.37 4.18
CA PHE A 7 -25.53 26.74 3.69
C PHE A 7 -26.31 26.99 2.39
N TYR A 8 -26.18 26.09 1.41
CA TYR A 8 -26.86 26.21 0.11
C TYR A 8 -28.27 25.59 0.10
N HIS A 9 -28.78 25.18 1.27
CA HIS A 9 -30.09 24.55 1.42
C HIS A 9 -30.32 23.40 0.42
N ILE A 10 -29.28 22.58 0.21
CA ILE A 10 -29.30 21.51 -0.78
C ILE A 10 -30.26 20.41 -0.29
N PRO A 11 -31.31 20.06 -1.05
CA PRO A 11 -32.26 19.04 -0.63
C PRO A 11 -31.58 17.66 -0.63
N ILE A 12 -32.00 16.81 0.31
CA ILE A 12 -31.42 15.47 0.52
C ILE A 12 -31.44 14.63 -0.77
N SER A 13 -32.46 14.78 -1.60
CA SER A 13 -32.60 14.09 -2.88
C SER A 13 -31.48 14.40 -3.89
N GLN A 14 -30.80 15.54 -3.75
CA GLN A 14 -29.76 16.00 -4.68
C GLN A 14 -28.35 15.62 -4.22
N ILE A 15 -28.19 15.15 -2.98
CA ILE A 15 -26.88 14.78 -2.42
C ILE A 15 -26.18 13.72 -3.29
N ASN A 16 -26.91 12.71 -3.76
CA ASN A 16 -26.33 11.65 -4.59
C ASN A 16 -25.96 12.13 -5.98
N ASN A 17 -26.74 13.03 -6.58
CA ASN A 17 -26.43 13.64 -7.88
C ASN A 17 -25.14 14.47 -7.78
N ILE A 18 -25.00 15.26 -6.72
CA ILE A 18 -23.78 16.03 -6.45
C ILE A 18 -22.61 15.08 -6.18
N LYS A 19 -22.78 14.01 -5.39
CA LYS A 19 -21.70 13.02 -5.23
C LYS A 19 -21.29 12.34 -6.54
N ALA A 20 -22.21 12.22 -7.51
CA ALA A 20 -21.96 11.69 -8.84
C ALA A 20 -21.35 12.72 -9.82
N GLY A 21 -21.12 13.96 -9.38
CA GLY A 21 -20.43 15.00 -10.16
C GLY A 21 -21.31 16.16 -10.63
N ALA A 22 -22.60 16.19 -10.27
CA ALA A 22 -23.45 17.32 -10.64
C ALA A 22 -23.07 18.60 -9.87
N ASP A 23 -23.19 19.74 -10.55
CA ASP A 23 -23.23 21.05 -9.92
C ASP A 23 -24.58 21.28 -9.22
N TRP A 24 -24.67 22.32 -8.38
CA TRP A 24 -25.92 22.71 -7.73
C TRP A 24 -26.39 24.07 -8.23
N VAL A 25 -27.67 24.21 -8.54
CA VAL A 25 -28.29 25.50 -8.89
C VAL A 25 -29.15 25.96 -7.72
N THR A 26 -28.88 27.15 -7.17
CA THR A 26 -29.67 27.71 -6.07
C THR A 26 -31.05 28.17 -6.56
N GLN A 27 -31.94 28.51 -5.62
CA GLN A 27 -33.26 29.06 -5.96
C GLN A 27 -33.16 30.40 -6.71
N ASP A 28 -32.09 31.15 -6.48
CA ASP A 28 -31.79 32.42 -7.13
C ASP A 28 -31.15 32.25 -8.52
N GLY A 29 -30.86 31.01 -8.93
CA GLY A 29 -30.26 30.67 -10.23
C GLY A 29 -28.74 30.61 -10.24
N ASP A 30 -28.07 30.79 -9.09
CA ASP A 30 -26.61 30.71 -9.01
C ASP A 30 -26.13 29.27 -9.14
N VAL A 31 -25.08 29.05 -9.95
CA VAL A 31 -24.45 27.75 -10.13
C VAL A 31 -23.28 27.60 -9.15
N ILE A 32 -23.37 26.60 -8.29
CA ILE A 32 -22.32 26.21 -7.36
C ILE A 32 -21.61 24.98 -7.91
N PRO A 33 -20.31 25.08 -8.23
CA PRO A 33 -19.58 23.98 -8.84
C PRO A 33 -19.43 22.81 -7.86
N ASN A 34 -19.52 21.60 -8.38
CA ASN A 34 -19.38 20.35 -7.66
C ASN A 34 -18.13 20.33 -6.77
N SER A 35 -17.01 20.81 -7.30
CA SER A 35 -15.71 20.88 -6.63
C SER A 35 -15.70 21.69 -5.34
N ARG A 36 -16.67 22.60 -5.14
CA ARG A 36 -16.87 23.33 -3.88
C ARG A 36 -17.68 22.55 -2.85
N LEU A 37 -18.49 21.59 -3.30
CA LEU A 37 -19.46 20.83 -2.53
C LEU A 37 -18.94 19.44 -2.11
N THR A 38 -18.04 18.88 -2.92
CA THR A 38 -17.43 17.58 -2.73
C THR A 38 -15.96 17.70 -2.35
N THR A 39 -15.39 16.61 -1.87
CA THR A 39 -13.94 16.42 -1.76
C THR A 39 -13.59 15.17 -2.54
N PRO A 40 -12.36 15.04 -3.06
CA PRO A 40 -11.91 13.80 -3.67
C PRO A 40 -12.17 12.61 -2.74
N ALA A 41 -12.51 11.47 -3.32
CA ALA A 41 -12.59 10.22 -2.57
C ALA A 41 -11.22 9.89 -1.96
N ALA A 42 -11.22 9.16 -0.83
CA ALA A 42 -9.99 8.61 -0.31
C ALA A 42 -9.32 7.71 -1.37
N PRO A 43 -7.99 7.71 -1.48
CA PRO A 43 -7.28 6.80 -2.39
C PRO A 43 -7.71 5.35 -2.15
N ALA A 44 -7.86 4.59 -3.25
CA ALA A 44 -8.13 3.17 -3.16
C ALA A 44 -6.95 2.46 -2.51
N ARG A 45 -7.24 1.56 -1.58
CA ARG A 45 -6.26 0.72 -0.92
C ARG A 45 -5.98 -0.52 -1.77
N SER A 46 -4.73 -0.95 -1.80
CA SER A 46 -4.32 -2.14 -2.52
C SER A 46 -3.27 -2.93 -1.76
N TYR A 47 -3.34 -4.26 -1.90
CA TYR A 47 -2.47 -5.20 -1.21
C TYR A 47 -1.95 -6.24 -2.18
N ALA A 48 -0.65 -6.51 -2.13
CA ALA A 48 -0.02 -7.60 -2.84
C ALA A 48 0.62 -8.58 -1.87
N TYR A 49 0.44 -9.88 -2.14
CA TYR A 49 1.02 -10.97 -1.38
C TYR A 49 1.97 -11.76 -2.27
N CYS A 50 3.27 -11.53 -2.07
CA CYS A 50 4.35 -12.28 -2.72
C CYS A 50 4.84 -13.36 -1.75
N SER A 51 4.25 -14.55 -1.89
CA SER A 51 4.73 -15.76 -1.22
C SER A 51 6.06 -16.24 -1.82
N ASP A 52 6.49 -17.43 -1.39
CA ASP A 52 7.68 -18.16 -1.86
C ASP A 52 8.01 -17.90 -3.32
N THR A 53 9.10 -17.17 -3.52
CA THR A 53 9.56 -16.76 -4.83
C THR A 53 11.02 -16.35 -4.76
N ARG A 54 11.80 -16.71 -5.79
CA ARG A 54 13.13 -16.14 -5.98
C ARG A 54 13.01 -14.68 -6.39
N TYR A 55 14.07 -13.92 -6.22
CA TYR A 55 14.12 -12.57 -6.78
C TYR A 55 13.92 -12.56 -8.29
N ILE A 56 12.87 -11.85 -8.73
CA ILE A 56 12.54 -11.62 -10.13
C ILE A 56 12.70 -10.13 -10.40
N LYS A 57 13.67 -9.76 -11.23
CA LYS A 57 14.00 -8.36 -11.55
C LYS A 57 12.82 -7.54 -12.03
N THR A 58 11.82 -8.16 -12.65
CA THR A 58 10.64 -7.49 -13.21
C THR A 58 9.41 -7.52 -12.29
N LEU A 59 9.50 -8.13 -11.10
CA LEU A 59 8.36 -8.29 -10.19
C LEU A 59 7.76 -6.94 -9.78
N HIS A 60 8.60 -5.92 -9.63
CA HIS A 60 8.17 -4.56 -9.29
C HIS A 60 7.11 -3.98 -10.25
N ASN A 61 7.09 -4.41 -11.51
CA ASN A 61 6.08 -3.97 -12.48
C ASN A 61 4.67 -4.48 -12.15
N LEU A 62 4.58 -5.66 -11.52
CA LEU A 62 3.30 -6.29 -11.17
C LEU A 62 2.71 -5.73 -9.88
N VAL A 63 3.57 -5.25 -8.97
CA VAL A 63 3.18 -4.72 -7.65
C VAL A 63 3.35 -3.21 -7.54
N LYS A 64 3.35 -2.52 -8.68
CA LYS A 64 3.58 -1.07 -8.74
C LYS A 64 2.50 -0.30 -7.98
N ASN A 65 2.93 0.64 -7.15
CA ASN A 65 2.10 1.56 -6.36
C ASN A 65 1.09 0.87 -5.43
N VAL A 66 1.33 -0.38 -5.00
CA VAL A 66 0.44 -1.00 -4.02
C VAL A 66 0.58 -0.33 -2.66
N SER A 67 -0.51 -0.20 -1.91
CA SER A 67 -0.48 0.42 -0.58
C SER A 67 0.39 -0.39 0.39
N THR A 68 0.24 -1.72 0.37
CA THR A 68 1.02 -2.64 1.19
C THR A 68 1.46 -3.85 0.36
N LEU A 69 2.74 -4.20 0.46
CA LEU A 69 3.33 -5.41 -0.10
C LEU A 69 3.75 -6.33 1.04
N TYR A 70 3.20 -7.53 1.11
CA TYR A 70 3.85 -8.63 1.82
C TYR A 70 4.79 -9.36 0.87
N HIS A 71 6.03 -9.56 1.27
CA HIS A 71 7.00 -10.30 0.47
C HIS A 71 7.78 -11.27 1.36
N GLU A 72 7.97 -12.49 0.86
CA GLU A 72 8.85 -13.45 1.51
C GLU A 72 10.29 -12.92 1.59
N SER A 73 10.92 -13.15 2.72
CA SER A 73 12.31 -12.77 2.99
C SER A 73 12.96 -13.89 3.76
N THR A 74 12.97 -15.07 3.15
CA THR A 74 13.39 -16.32 3.82
C THR A 74 14.82 -16.24 4.33
N TYR A 75 15.68 -15.48 3.64
CA TYR A 75 17.11 -15.39 3.92
C TYR A 75 17.60 -13.94 4.09
N ALA A 76 18.68 -13.78 4.84
CA ALA A 76 19.47 -12.56 4.90
C ALA A 76 20.39 -12.43 3.68
N ALA A 77 20.93 -11.23 3.46
CA ALA A 77 21.83 -10.93 2.33
C ALA A 77 23.01 -11.91 2.19
N GLN A 78 23.64 -12.26 3.33
CA GLN A 78 24.76 -13.21 3.38
C GLN A 78 24.42 -14.62 2.89
N ASP A 79 23.14 -14.98 2.87
CA ASP A 79 22.64 -16.30 2.46
C ASP A 79 22.00 -16.28 1.06
N ALA A 80 22.31 -15.28 0.22
CA ALA A 80 21.76 -15.13 -1.13
C ALA A 80 21.93 -16.37 -2.02
N ASP A 81 23.03 -17.12 -1.86
CA ASP A 81 23.23 -18.37 -2.60
C ASP A 81 22.23 -19.45 -2.19
N ARG A 82 21.83 -19.51 -0.91
CA ARG A 82 20.78 -20.42 -0.44
C ARG A 82 19.41 -19.96 -0.93
N ALA A 83 19.13 -18.66 -0.89
CA ALA A 83 17.90 -18.09 -1.45
C ALA A 83 17.75 -18.52 -2.91
N ARG A 84 18.82 -18.40 -3.71
CA ARG A 84 18.83 -18.86 -5.10
C ARG A 84 18.65 -20.37 -5.23
N LEU A 85 19.32 -21.17 -4.41
CA LEU A 85 19.26 -22.64 -4.46
C LEU A 85 17.86 -23.17 -4.15
N TYR A 86 17.20 -22.58 -3.15
CA TYR A 86 15.88 -23.00 -2.66
C TYR A 86 14.72 -22.19 -3.21
N TRP A 87 14.96 -21.34 -4.22
CA TRP A 87 13.93 -20.54 -4.90
C TRP A 87 13.20 -19.55 -3.99
N HIS A 88 13.94 -18.97 -3.06
CA HIS A 88 13.51 -17.94 -2.14
C HIS A 88 14.18 -16.58 -2.41
N SER A 89 13.70 -15.56 -1.71
CA SER A 89 14.24 -14.20 -1.76
C SER A 89 14.99 -13.85 -0.48
N THR A 90 15.90 -12.88 -0.58
CA THR A 90 16.47 -12.23 0.59
C THR A 90 15.64 -11.02 1.04
N SER A 91 15.80 -10.62 2.30
CA SER A 91 15.36 -9.32 2.86
C SER A 91 15.69 -8.14 1.93
N GLU A 92 16.94 -8.04 1.47
CA GLU A 92 17.36 -6.98 0.53
C GLU A 92 16.62 -7.06 -0.80
N GLN A 93 16.42 -8.27 -1.34
CA GLN A 93 15.71 -8.47 -2.60
C GLN A 93 14.24 -8.07 -2.48
N ALA A 94 13.57 -8.41 -1.38
CA ALA A 94 12.23 -7.95 -1.08
C ALA A 94 12.17 -6.41 -1.00
N ALA A 95 13.14 -5.78 -0.32
CA ALA A 95 13.23 -4.33 -0.21
C ALA A 95 13.51 -3.63 -1.55
N LEU A 96 14.32 -4.23 -2.42
CA LEU A 96 14.54 -3.74 -3.79
C LEU A 96 13.24 -3.75 -4.60
N VAL A 97 12.46 -4.84 -4.53
CA VAL A 97 11.15 -4.93 -5.19
C VAL A 97 10.22 -3.83 -4.66
N ALA A 98 10.14 -3.64 -3.34
CA ALA A 98 9.31 -2.62 -2.72
C ALA A 98 9.68 -1.20 -3.17
N ARG A 99 10.98 -0.87 -3.13
CA ARG A 99 11.51 0.42 -3.59
C ARG A 99 11.20 0.67 -5.06
N ASP A 100 11.54 -0.29 -5.92
CA ASP A 100 11.40 -0.14 -7.37
C ASP A 100 9.92 -0.09 -7.80
N ALA A 101 9.03 -0.72 -7.03
CA ALA A 101 7.60 -0.67 -7.24
C ALA A 101 6.92 0.57 -6.64
N SER A 102 7.62 1.39 -5.86
CA SER A 102 7.05 2.52 -5.13
C SER A 102 5.86 2.12 -4.25
N VAL A 103 6.00 1.00 -3.53
CA VAL A 103 4.95 0.55 -2.61
C VAL A 103 4.83 1.50 -1.42
N GLY A 104 3.65 1.56 -0.80
CA GLY A 104 3.45 2.34 0.40
C GLY A 104 4.20 1.75 1.60
N LYS A 105 4.10 0.44 1.82
CA LYS A 105 4.62 -0.30 2.99
C LYS A 105 5.11 -1.69 2.59
N LEU A 106 6.22 -2.15 3.17
CA LEU A 106 6.74 -3.52 3.00
C LEU A 106 6.57 -4.31 4.31
N LEU A 107 5.96 -5.48 4.20
CA LEU A 107 5.86 -6.47 5.27
C LEU A 107 6.75 -7.66 4.89
N LEU A 108 7.75 -7.92 5.71
CA LEU A 108 8.65 -9.06 5.59
C LEU A 108 8.04 -10.27 6.28
N GLY A 109 8.26 -11.47 5.74
CA GLY A 109 7.70 -12.70 6.29
C GLY A 109 8.34 -13.95 5.73
N HIS A 110 7.79 -15.12 6.10
CA HIS A 110 8.29 -16.43 5.67
C HIS A 110 9.77 -16.67 6.04
N TYR A 111 10.14 -16.41 7.30
CA TYR A 111 11.53 -16.45 7.73
C TYR A 111 12.05 -17.88 7.89
N SER A 112 13.32 -18.10 7.57
CA SER A 112 13.98 -19.35 7.90
C SER A 112 14.16 -19.50 9.41
N ALA A 113 13.76 -20.64 9.97
CA ALA A 113 13.94 -21.00 11.39
C ALA A 113 15.41 -20.98 11.89
N ARG A 114 16.38 -20.77 10.99
CA ARG A 114 17.79 -20.59 11.34
C ARG A 114 18.09 -19.25 11.99
N TYR A 115 17.27 -18.24 11.73
CA TYR A 115 17.39 -16.95 12.39
C TYR A 115 16.62 -17.03 13.70
N GLY A 116 17.34 -16.98 14.82
CA GLY A 116 16.72 -16.85 16.14
C GLY A 116 16.24 -15.42 16.43
N ASN A 117 16.58 -14.48 15.54
CA ASN A 117 16.17 -13.09 15.58
C ASN A 117 16.14 -12.52 14.16
N GLU A 118 14.96 -12.12 13.71
CA GLU A 118 14.70 -11.57 12.38
C GLU A 118 15.07 -10.08 12.26
N GLN A 119 15.55 -9.46 13.33
CA GLN A 119 15.96 -8.05 13.33
C GLN A 119 17.04 -7.76 12.27
N GLN A 120 17.94 -8.72 11.99
CA GLN A 120 18.91 -8.59 10.89
C GLN A 120 18.21 -8.41 9.53
N LEU A 121 17.15 -9.19 9.26
CA LEU A 121 16.38 -9.09 8.01
C LEU A 121 15.72 -7.72 7.88
N LEU A 122 15.23 -7.18 9.00
CA LEU A 122 14.61 -5.87 9.05
C LEU A 122 15.60 -4.74 8.79
N GLU A 123 16.79 -4.82 9.39
CA GLU A 123 17.85 -3.83 9.23
C GLU A 123 18.31 -3.75 7.77
N GLU A 124 18.63 -4.90 7.17
CA GLU A 124 18.99 -5.01 5.75
C GLU A 124 17.89 -4.43 4.83
N ALA A 125 16.63 -4.75 5.10
CA ALA A 125 15.53 -4.22 4.32
C ALA A 125 15.35 -2.70 4.49
N LYS A 126 15.51 -2.17 5.71
CA LYS A 126 15.35 -0.74 6.01
C LYS A 126 16.44 0.14 5.42
N GLU A 127 17.63 -0.39 5.19
CA GLU A 127 18.69 0.31 4.46
C GLU A 127 18.26 0.65 3.02
N ILE A 128 17.40 -0.17 2.41
CA ILE A 128 16.93 -0.01 1.03
C ILE A 128 15.54 0.62 0.98
N PHE A 129 14.65 0.23 1.88
CA PHE A 129 13.26 0.68 1.96
C PHE A 129 12.85 0.91 3.43
N PRO A 130 12.94 2.15 3.95
CA PRO A 130 12.74 2.43 5.38
C PRO A 130 11.36 2.04 5.94
N ASN A 131 10.32 2.05 5.12
CA ASN A 131 8.95 1.70 5.55
C ASN A 131 8.70 0.17 5.53
N SER A 132 9.65 -0.56 6.09
CA SER A 132 9.65 -2.03 6.22
C SER A 132 9.33 -2.47 7.65
N PHE A 133 8.59 -3.56 7.78
CA PHE A 133 8.15 -4.13 9.06
C PHE A 133 8.31 -5.65 9.06
N LEU A 134 8.71 -6.21 10.21
CA LEU A 134 8.62 -7.65 10.43
C LEU A 134 7.17 -8.02 10.71
N THR A 135 6.68 -9.07 10.05
CA THR A 135 5.47 -9.76 10.46
C THR A 135 5.76 -10.79 11.55
N GLN A 136 4.76 -11.06 12.39
CA GLN A 136 4.77 -12.11 13.40
C GLN A 136 3.35 -12.67 13.52
N GLU A 137 3.22 -13.87 14.10
CA GLU A 137 1.92 -14.50 14.32
C GLU A 137 0.98 -13.57 15.11
N GLY A 138 -0.27 -13.45 14.64
CA GLY A 138 -1.29 -12.60 15.25
C GLY A 138 -1.12 -11.10 15.03
N ALA A 139 -0.10 -10.64 14.30
CA ALA A 139 0.06 -9.22 14.00
C ALA A 139 -1.03 -8.70 13.06
N ILE A 140 -1.47 -7.45 13.30
CA ILE A 140 -2.48 -6.75 12.50
C ILE A 140 -1.82 -5.52 11.87
N PHE A 141 -2.00 -5.34 10.57
CA PHE A 141 -1.48 -4.21 9.82
C PHE A 141 -2.60 -3.53 9.04
N ASP A 142 -2.65 -2.20 9.15
CA ASP A 142 -3.48 -1.39 8.28
C ASP A 142 -2.88 -1.31 6.86
N ILE A 143 -3.77 -1.49 5.88
CA ILE A 143 -3.55 -1.28 4.45
C ILE A 143 -4.21 0.05 4.07
#